data_AF-D1PHQ0-F1
#
_entry.id   AF-D1PHQ0-F1
#
_cell.length_a   1.000
_cell.length_b   1.000
_cell.length_c   1.000
_cell.angle_alpha   90.00
_cell.angle_beta   90.00
_cell.angle_gamma   90.00
#
_symmetry.space_group_name_H-M   'P 1'
#
loop_
_entity.id
_entity.type
_entity.pdbx_description
1 polymer ?
#
loop_
_entity_poly.entity_id
_entity_poly.type
_entity_poly.pdbx_seq_one_letter_code
_entity_poly.pdbx_strand_id
1 'polypeptide(L)' 'MAIEFKTIPVLHGEAAARFVEAADEALEKRGSIDFSKQVAKARAILKRSKLYI' A
#
# COMPACT_ATOMS: atom_id res chain seq x y z
N MET A 1 36.22 -3.38 4.84
CA MET A 1 35.58 -2.44 3.91
C MET A 1 34.30 -1.96 4.57
N ALA A 2 34.16 -0.68 4.89
CA ALA A 2 32.96 -0.15 5.54
C ALA A 2 31.87 0.09 4.49
N ILE A 3 30.64 -0.37 4.74
CA ILE A 3 29.49 -0.06 3.90
C ILE A 3 29.02 1.33 4.33
N GLU A 4 29.05 2.31 3.41
CA GLU A 4 28.45 3.62 3.66
C GLU A 4 26.96 3.44 4.00
N PHE A 5 26.56 3.87 5.19
CA PHE A 5 25.16 3.97 5.56
C PHE A 5 24.55 5.12 4.74
N LYS A 6 23.94 4.81 3.61
CA LYS A 6 23.07 5.77 2.92
C LYS A 6 21.92 6.08 3.85
N THR A 7 21.79 7.34 4.25
CA THR A 7 20.69 7.80 5.10
C THR A 7 19.37 7.44 4.44
N ILE A 8 18.48 6.78 5.19
CA ILE A 8 17.14 6.46 4.70
C ILE A 8 16.42 7.81 4.54
N PRO A 9 15.89 8.15 3.36
CA PRO A 9 15.14 9.37 3.18
C PRO A 9 13.87 9.31 4.04
N VAL A 10 13.73 10.27 4.94
CA VAL A 10 12.55 10.42 5.80
C VAL A 10 11.84 11.72 5.47
N LEU A 11 10.52 11.73 5.62
CA LEU A 11 9.74 12.95 5.48
C LEU A 11 9.98 13.85 6.70
N HIS A 12 9.97 15.16 6.48
CA HIS A 12 10.15 16.16 7.52
C HIS A 12 9.10 17.26 7.43
N GLY A 13 8.90 17.97 8.54
CA GLY A 13 8.03 19.15 8.61
C GLY A 13 6.60 18.86 8.16
N GLU A 14 6.04 19.75 7.36
CA GLU A 14 4.65 19.67 6.87
C GLU A 14 4.38 18.37 6.08
N ALA A 15 5.35 17.91 5.28
CA ALA A 15 5.20 16.68 4.50
C ALA A 15 5.05 15.44 5.38
N ALA A 16 5.76 15.40 6.52
CA ALA A 16 5.61 14.32 7.49
C ALA A 16 4.24 14.39 8.18
N ALA A 17 3.80 15.58 8.60
CA ALA A 17 2.51 15.76 9.26
C ALA A 17 1.34 15.32 8.36
N ARG A 18 1.33 15.77 7.10
CA ARG A 18 0.28 15.41 6.13
C ARG A 18 0.26 13.92 5.81
N PHE A 19 1.43 13.28 5.80
CA PHE A 19 1.50 11.83 5.62
C PHE A 19 0.85 11.08 6.79
N VAL A 20 1.11 11.50 8.03
CA VAL A 20 0.50 10.89 9.23
C VAL A 20 -1.01 11.07 9.21
N GLU A 21 -1.50 12.30 8.99
CA GLU A 21 -2.94 12.57 8.91
C GLU A 21 -3.65 11.72 7.85
N ALA A 22 -3.07 11.65 6.64
CA ALA A 22 -3.63 10.82 5.57
C ALA A 22 -3.60 9.33 5.90
N ALA A 23 -2.57 8.87 6.61
CA ALA A 23 -2.45 7.49 7.04
C ALA A 23 -3.50 7.14 8.11
N ASP A 24 -3.72 8.04 9.07
CA ASP A 24 -4.72 7.87 10.12
C ASP A 24 -6.14 7.87 9.55
N GLU A 25 -6.45 8.78 8.63
CA GLU A 25 -7.74 8.78 7.92
C GLU A 25 -7.97 7.48 7.13
N ALA A 26 -6.93 6.98 6.46
CA ALA A 26 -7.01 5.72 5.72
C ALA A 26 -7.20 4.53 6.66
N LEU A 27 -6.63 4.58 7.87
CA LEU A 27 -6.79 3.58 8.90
C LEU A 27 -8.21 3.58 9.47
N GLU A 28 -8.78 4.74 9.76
CA GLU A 28 -10.18 4.85 10.22
C GLU A 28 -11.17 4.32 9.18
N LYS A 29 -10.91 4.62 7.91
CA LYS A 29 -11.72 4.15 6.77
C LYS A 29 -11.35 2.72 6.36
N ARG A 30 -10.47 2.02 7.07
CA ARG A 30 -10.04 0.66 6.72
C ARG A 30 -11.23 -0.30 6.71
N GLY A 31 -11.39 -1.02 5.60
CA GLY A 31 -12.50 -1.96 5.44
C GLY A 31 -13.84 -1.33 5.07
N SER A 32 -13.92 0.01 4.92
CA SER A 32 -15.10 0.68 4.37
C SER A 32 -15.26 0.48 2.86
N ILE A 33 -14.17 0.18 2.16
CA ILE A 33 -14.16 -0.04 0.71
C ILE A 33 -14.34 -1.53 0.43
N ASP A 34 -15.44 -1.87 -0.24
CA ASP A 34 -15.66 -3.21 -0.76
C ASP A 34 -14.81 -3.44 -2.02
N PHE A 35 -13.82 -4.33 -1.90
CA PHE A 35 -12.95 -4.75 -3.01
C PHE A 35 -13.41 -6.05 -3.68
N SER A 36 -14.60 -6.56 -3.37
CA SER A 36 -15.12 -7.84 -3.88
C SER A 36 -15.07 -7.93 -5.41
N LYS A 37 -15.42 -6.84 -6.12
CA LYS A 37 -15.41 -6.77 -7.59
C LYS A 37 -13.99 -6.84 -8.16
N GLN A 38 -13.05 -6.15 -7.55
CA GLN A 38 -11.64 -6.10 -7.95
C GLN A 38 -10.99 -7.46 -7.71
N VAL A 39 -11.28 -8.09 -6.57
CA VAL A 39 -10.84 -9.44 -6.24
C VAL A 39 -11.43 -10.46 -7.23
N ALA A 40 -12.71 -10.37 -7.56
CA ALA A 40 -13.34 -11.25 -8.55
C ALA A 40 -12.68 -11.12 -9.94
N LYS A 41 -12.40 -9.88 -10.37
CA LYS A 41 -11.71 -9.62 -11.64
C LYS A 41 -10.28 -10.17 -11.64
N ALA A 42 -9.52 -9.96 -10.56
CA ALA A 42 -8.17 -10.49 -10.41
C ALA A 42 -8.17 -12.03 -10.44
N ARG A 43 -9.10 -12.68 -9.72
CA ARG A 43 -9.28 -14.13 -9.75
C ARG A 43 -9.59 -14.64 -11.15
N ALA A 44 -10.47 -13.96 -11.90
CA ALA A 44 -10.78 -14.34 -13.29
C ALA A 44 -9.54 -14.28 -14.20
N ILE A 45 -8.72 -13.24 -14.06
CA ILE A 45 -7.45 -13.11 -14.80
C ILE A 45 -6.48 -14.25 -14.43
N LEU A 46 -6.27 -14.49 -13.14
CA LEU A 46 -5.35 -15.54 -12.67
C LEU A 46 -5.78 -16.94 -13.13
N LYS A 47 -7.09 -17.24 -13.11
CA LYS A 47 -7.64 -18.50 -13.65
C LYS A 47 -7.37 -18.64 -15.14
N ARG A 48 -7.57 -17.58 -15.93
CA ARG A 48 -7.27 -17.58 -17.37
C ARG A 48 -5.78 -17.81 -17.64
N SER A 49 -4.92 -17.24 -16.81
CA SER A 49 -3.46 -17.38 -16.93
C SER A 49 -2.90 -18.68 -16.35
N LYS A 50 -3.74 -19.59 -15.81
CA LYS A 50 -3.31 -20.83 -15.11
C LYS A 50 -2.36 -20.59 -13.92
N LEU A 51 -2.40 -19.39 -13.35
CA LEU A 51 -1.63 -19.00 -12.16
C LEU A 51 -2.47 -19.09 -10.87
N TYR A 52 -3.68 -19.64 -10.97
CA TYR A 52 -4.59 -19.85 -9.86
C TYR A 52 -4.57 -21.33 -9.49
N ILE A 53 -3.92 -21.66 -8.36
CA ILE A 53 -3.83 -23.01 -7.77
C ILE A 53 -5.11 -23.28 -6.97
#